data_AF-A0A7Z9I561-F1
#
_entry.id   AF-A0A7Z9I561-F1
#
_cell.length_a   1.000
_cell.length_b   1.000
_cell.length_c   1.000
_cell.angle_alpha   90.00
_cell.angle_beta   90.00
_cell.angle_gamma   90.00
#
_symmetry.space_group_name_H-M   'P 1'
#
loop_
_entity.id
_entity.type
_entity.pdbx_description
1 polymer ?
#
loop_
_entity_poly.entity_id
_entity_poly.type
_entity_poly.pdbx_seq_one_letter_code
_entity_poly.pdbx_strand_id
1 'polypeptide(L)'
;MLFARIYFPLALGYAISYFYRNANAIIEGDLVRELGLGPADLGLLTSVYFISFAAFQLPLGVLLDRYGPRRTESTLLLFAALGAWIFSQSDSLSGL
;
A
#
# COMPACT_ATOMS: atom_id res chain seq x y z
N MET A 1 30.09 2.45 2.44
CA MET A 1 29.37 2.87 1.21
C MET A 1 28.36 1.83 0.73
N LEU A 2 28.69 0.53 0.70
CA LEU A 2 27.75 -0.53 0.28
C LEU A 2 26.52 -0.65 1.20
N PHE A 3 26.73 -0.59 2.53
CA PHE A 3 25.67 -0.67 3.52
C PHE A 3 24.55 0.36 3.29
N ALA A 4 24.92 1.64 3.16
CA ALA A 4 23.96 2.73 2.92
C ALA A 4 23.16 2.52 1.61
N ARG A 5 23.82 2.06 0.53
CA ARG A 5 23.17 1.81 -0.77
C ARG A 5 22.14 0.69 -0.74
N ILE A 6 22.23 -0.25 0.19
CA ILE A 6 21.27 -1.35 0.36
C ILE A 6 20.22 -0.97 1.40
N TYR A 7 20.66 -0.42 2.52
CA TYR A 7 19.80 -0.10 3.66
C TYR A 7 18.78 0.99 3.32
N PHE A 8 19.19 2.11 2.72
CA PHE A 8 18.27 3.24 2.49
C PHE A 8 17.09 2.89 1.58
N PRO A 9 17.27 2.23 0.42
CA PRO A 9 16.14 1.84 -0.42
C PRO A 9 15.17 0.90 0.29
N LEU A 10 15.67 -0.09 1.02
CA LEU A 10 14.84 -1.02 1.81
C LEU A 10 14.09 -0.28 2.92
N ALA A 11 14.78 0.58 3.66
CA ALA A 11 14.19 1.37 4.74
C ALA A 11 13.12 2.33 4.23
N LEU A 12 13.35 2.96 3.07
CA LEU A 12 12.36 3.82 2.42
C LEU A 12 11.15 3.00 1.94
N GLY A 13 11.37 1.84 1.33
CA GLY A 13 10.28 0.96 0.93
C GLY A 13 9.43 0.51 2.12
N TYR A 14 10.07 0.20 3.24
CA TYR A 14 9.39 -0.11 4.49
C TYR A 14 8.61 1.10 5.04
N ALA A 15 9.20 2.30 5.02
CA ALA A 15 8.51 3.52 5.45
C ALA A 15 7.27 3.81 4.59
N ILE A 16 7.36 3.62 3.27
CA ILE A 16 6.23 3.76 2.34
C ILE A 16 5.13 2.72 2.66
N SER A 17 5.51 1.46 2.87
CA SER A 17 4.56 0.41 3.27
C SER A 17 3.86 0.75 4.59
N TYR A 18 4.61 1.28 5.57
CA TYR A 18 4.05 1.70 6.84
C TYR A 18 3.12 2.91 6.69
N PHE A 19 3.44 3.84 5.79
CA PHE A 19 2.56 4.96 5.46
C PHE A 19 1.22 4.45 4.93
N TYR A 20 1.20 3.59 3.91
CA TYR A 20 -0.06 3.05 3.36
C TYR A 20 -0.91 2.31 4.40
N ARG A 21 -0.26 1.61 5.34
CA ARG A 21 -0.97 0.94 6.43
C ARG A 21 -1.77 1.90 7.32
N ASN A 22 -1.27 3.12 7.51
CA ASN A 22 -1.91 4.13 8.34
C ASN A 22 -2.67 5.18 7.53
N ALA A 23 -2.47 5.24 6.22
CA ALA A 23 -3.04 6.26 5.34
C ALA A 23 -4.57 6.32 5.47
N ASN A 24 -5.25 5.18 5.43
CA ASN A 24 -6.72 5.11 5.58
C ASN A 24 -7.22 5.81 6.85
N ALA A 25 -6.56 5.59 8.00
CA ALA A 25 -6.94 6.23 9.27
C ALA A 25 -6.62 7.73 9.30
N ILE A 26 -5.61 8.17 8.56
CA ILE A 26 -5.23 9.59 8.47
C ILE A 26 -6.24 10.37 7.62
N ILE A 27 -6.65 9.79 6.49
CA ILE A 27 -7.54 10.47 5.52
C ILE A 27 -9.04 10.20 5.79
N GLU A 28 -9.37 9.33 6.74
CA GLU A 28 -10.75 8.96 7.10
C GLU A 28 -11.66 10.19 7.29
N GLY A 29 -11.18 11.19 8.03
CA GLY A 29 -11.95 12.40 8.31
C GLY A 29 -12.25 13.22 7.06
N ASP A 30 -11.32 13.26 6.10
CA ASP A 30 -11.49 13.98 4.84
C ASP A 30 -12.40 13.19 3.89
N LEU A 31 -12.25 11.86 3.83
CA LEU A 31 -13.12 10.96 3.07
C LEU A 31 -14.59 11.06 3.49
N VAL A 32 -14.89 11.15 4.79
CA VAL A 32 -16.26 11.34 5.29
C VAL A 32 -16.81 12.71 4.87
N ARG A 33 -15.99 13.76 4.91
CA ARG A 33 -16.42 15.14 4.62
C ARG A 33 -16.61 15.39 3.13
N GLU A 34 -15.71 14.90 2.30
CA GLU A 34 -15.66 15.18 0.87
C GLU A 34 -16.49 14.19 0.04
N LEU A 35 -16.46 12.90 0.40
CA LEU A 35 -17.14 11.84 -0.33
C LEU A 35 -18.42 11.35 0.36
N GLY A 36 -18.72 11.86 1.57
CA GLY A 36 -19.91 11.48 2.32
C GLY A 36 -19.90 10.01 2.78
N LEU A 37 -18.73 9.39 2.89
CA LEU A 37 -18.59 7.97 3.24
C LEU A 37 -19.11 7.69 4.66
N GLY A 38 -19.86 6.59 4.79
CA GLY A 38 -20.36 6.13 6.08
C GLY A 38 -19.35 5.23 6.81
N PRO A 39 -19.61 4.89 8.09
CA PRO A 39 -18.75 3.97 8.87
C PRO A 39 -18.58 2.59 8.21
N ALA A 40 -19.60 2.11 7.50
CA ALA A 40 -19.55 0.84 6.78
C ALA A 40 -18.56 0.88 5.61
N ASP A 41 -18.49 1.99 4.87
CA ASP A 41 -17.60 2.16 3.72
C ASP A 41 -16.14 2.25 4.17
N LEU A 42 -15.87 2.95 5.27
CA LEU A 42 -14.55 3.03 5.89
C LEU A 42 -14.09 1.67 6.43
N GLY A 43 -15.02 0.92 7.04
CA GLY A 43 -14.79 -0.46 7.46
C GLY A 43 -14.44 -1.36 6.26
N LEU A 44 -15.11 -1.15 5.12
CA LEU A 44 -14.84 -1.87 3.89
C LEU A 44 -13.45 -1.54 3.32
N LEU A 45 -13.07 -0.26 3.23
CA LEU A 45 -11.73 0.16 2.79
C LEU A 45 -10.62 -0.50 3.62
N THR A 46 -10.78 -0.49 4.94
CA THR A 46 -9.84 -1.13 5.87
C THR A 46 -9.82 -2.65 5.70
N SER A 47 -10.98 -3.28 5.51
CA SER A 47 -11.08 -4.73 5.31
C SER A 47 -10.44 -5.18 4.00
N VAL A 48 -10.65 -4.42 2.91
CA VAL A 48 -10.03 -4.68 1.60
C VAL A 48 -8.50 -4.63 1.71
N TYR A 49 -7.95 -3.67 2.45
CA TYR A 49 -6.52 -3.61 2.73
C TYR A 49 -6.03 -4.89 3.41
N PHE A 50 -6.67 -5.33 4.49
CA PHE A 50 -6.24 -6.53 5.22
C PHE A 50 -6.40 -7.82 4.42
N ILE A 51 -7.51 -7.98 3.68
CA ILE A 51 -7.76 -9.15 2.82
C ILE A 51 -6.71 -9.21 1.70
N SER A 52 -6.46 -8.08 1.03
CA SER A 52 -5.44 -8.01 -0.04
C SER A 52 -4.05 -8.32 0.50
N PHE A 53 -3.70 -7.77 1.66
CA PHE A 53 -2.43 -8.04 2.32
C PHE A 53 -2.27 -9.53 2.66
N ALA A 54 -3.29 -10.14 3.28
CA ALA A 54 -3.29 -11.56 3.64
C ALA A 54 -3.19 -12.46 2.40
N ALA A 55 -3.96 -12.16 1.35
CA ALA A 55 -3.95 -12.91 0.10
C ALA A 55 -2.58 -12.85 -0.60
N PHE A 56 -1.91 -11.69 -0.54
CA PHE A 56 -0.62 -11.50 -1.19
C PHE A 56 0.57 -12.04 -0.37
N GLN A 57 0.38 -12.35 0.90
CA GLN A 57 1.48 -12.75 1.79
C GLN A 57 2.14 -14.07 1.38
N LEU A 58 1.38 -15.05 0.90
CA LEU A 58 1.90 -16.31 0.36
C LEU A 58 2.64 -16.11 -0.98
N PRO A 59 2.05 -15.46 -2.00
CA PRO A 59 2.75 -15.09 -3.23
C PRO A 59 4.04 -14.32 -2.98
N LEU A 60 4.03 -13.36 -2.04
CA LEU A 60 5.18 -12.53 -1.71
C LEU A 60 6.35 -13.38 -1.21
N GLY A 61 6.10 -14.37 -0.33
CA GLY A 61 7.12 -15.31 0.13
C GLY A 61 7.80 -16.03 -1.03
N VAL A 62 7.01 -16.59 -1.95
CA VAL A 62 7.54 -17.27 -3.15
C VAL A 62 8.35 -16.32 -4.05
N LEU A 63 7.88 -15.09 -4.23
CA LEU A 63 8.59 -14.08 -5.04
C LEU A 63 9.93 -13.69 -4.40
N LEU A 64 9.97 -13.52 -3.08
CA LEU A 64 11.20 -13.22 -2.34
C LEU A 64 12.19 -14.39 -2.43
N ASP A 65 11.73 -15.62 -2.26
CA ASP A 65 12.57 -16.82 -2.32
C ASP A 65 13.13 -17.05 -3.72
N ARG A 66 12.33 -16.80 -4.77
CA ARG A 66 12.71 -17.08 -6.16
C ARG A 66 13.50 -15.96 -6.84
N TYR A 67 13.13 -14.71 -6.62
CA TYR A 67 13.69 -13.55 -7.35
C TYR A 67 14.58 -12.67 -6.47
N GLY A 68 14.62 -12.94 -5.17
CA GLY A 68 15.36 -12.17 -4.20
C GLY A 68 14.70 -10.82 -3.86
N PRO A 69 15.09 -10.22 -2.72
CA PRO A 69 14.44 -9.02 -2.19
C PRO A 69 14.54 -7.81 -3.14
N ARG A 70 15.71 -7.61 -3.76
CA ARG A 70 15.95 -6.42 -4.60
C ARG A 70 14.96 -6.27 -5.76
N ARG A 71 14.68 -7.36 -6.48
CA ARG A 71 13.78 -7.32 -7.66
C ARG A 71 12.32 -7.26 -7.24
N THR A 72 11.97 -8.06 -6.23
CA THR A 72 10.61 -8.14 -5.71
C THR A 72 10.17 -6.80 -5.13
N GLU A 73 10.96 -6.19 -4.23
CA GLU A 73 10.61 -4.88 -3.65
C GLU A 73 10.53 -3.78 -4.69
N SER A 74 11.48 -3.70 -5.63
CA SER A 74 11.45 -2.66 -6.67
C SER A 74 10.17 -2.75 -7.51
N THR A 75 9.74 -3.97 -7.84
CA THR A 75 8.51 -4.21 -8.62
C THR A 75 7.26 -3.84 -7.81
N LEU A 76 7.23 -4.18 -6.52
CA LEU A 76 6.12 -3.84 -5.63
C LEU A 76 6.01 -2.34 -5.38
N LEU A 77 7.14 -1.62 -5.29
CA LEU A 77 7.13 -0.16 -5.17
C LEU A 77 6.59 0.51 -6.43
N LEU A 78 6.90 0.00 -7.62
CA LEU A 78 6.30 0.48 -8.86
C LEU A 78 4.79 0.21 -8.89
N PHE A 79 4.37 -0.97 -8.45
CA PHE A 79 2.95 -1.31 -8.34
C PHE A 79 2.22 -0.40 -7.35
N ALA A 80 2.82 -0.12 -6.19
CA ALA A 80 2.29 0.79 -5.19
C ALA A 80 2.20 2.23 -5.72
N ALA A 81 3.19 2.70 -6.48
CA ALA A 81 3.16 4.02 -7.11
C ALA A 81 2.02 4.13 -8.15
N LEU A 82 1.79 3.09 -8.94
CA LEU A 82 0.66 3.03 -9.86
C LEU A 82 -0.68 3.03 -9.12
N GLY A 83 -0.80 2.26 -8.04
CA GLY A 83 -2.00 2.23 -7.20
C GLY A 83 -2.32 3.60 -6.59
N ALA A 84 -1.30 4.30 -6.06
CA ALA A 84 -1.48 5.66 -5.54
C ALA A 84 -1.87 6.68 -6.61
N TRP A 85 -1.33 6.54 -7.82
CA TRP A 85 -1.71 7.41 -8.93
C TRP A 85 -3.17 7.18 -9.36
N ILE A 86 -3.63 5.92 -9.39
CA ILE A 86 -5.04 5.59 -9.64
C ILE A 86 -5.93 6.13 -8.52
N PHE A 87 -5.54 5.89 -7.26
CA PHE A 87 -6.24 6.39 -6.07
C PHE A 87 -6.38 7.91 -6.09
N SER A 88 -5.34 8.64 -6.50
CA SER A 88 -5.36 10.11 -6.58
C SER A 88 -6.34 10.69 -7.59
N GLN A 89 -6.82 9.86 -8.54
CA GLN A 89 -7.81 10.26 -9.54
C GLN A 89 -9.23 9.80 -9.18
N SER A 90 -9.42 9.18 -8.02
CA SER A 90 -10.72 8.65 -7.62
C SER A 90 -11.56 9.67 -6.89
N ASP A 91 -12.76 9.93 -7.42
CA ASP A 91 -13.80 10.75 -6.79
C ASP A 91 -14.92 9.89 -6.15
N SER A 92 -14.73 8.58 -5.99
CA SER A 92 -15.78 7.67 -5.51
C SER A 92 -15.24 6.43 -4.82
N LEU A 93 -16.04 5.81 -3.94
CA LEU A 93 -15.64 4.63 -3.17
C LEU A 93 -15.11 3.48 -4.04
N SER A 94 -15.66 3.27 -5.23
CA SER A 94 -15.23 2.18 -6.12
C SER A 94 -13.88 2.39 -6.80
N GLY A 95 -13.40 3.63 -6.85
CA GLY A 95 -12.08 3.95 -7.41
C GLY A 95 -10.98 4.09 -6.36
N LEU A 96 -11.34 4.07 -5.07
CA LEU A 96 -10.42 4.02 -3.93
C LEU A 96 -9.92 2.58 -3.71
#